data_AF-A0A8H9QWE8-F1
#
_entry.id   AF-A0A8H9QWE8-F1
#
_cell.length_a   1.000
_cell.length_b   1.000
_cell.length_c   1.000
_cell.angle_alpha   90.00
_cell.angle_beta   90.00
_cell.angle_gamma   90.00
#
_symmetry.space_group_name_H-M   'P 1'
#
loop_
_entity.id
_entity.type
_entity.pdbx_description
1 polymer ?
#
loop_
_entity_poly.entity_id
_entity_poly.type
_entity_poly.pdbx_seq_one_letter_code
_entity_poly.pdbx_strand_id
1 'polypeptide(L)'
;MYRLVSLLSMILRTFMFSNPFTRYFELALANSIFSTTSTVFAEYFNFTVGGGVLCLICYPLVGIVYDRGEAPAIGSILYLVAVLVNSQILVWISNSMIEFNIKELFLKFFFLIFLQVIVLKIIRYFKDCFQLKYLY
;
A
#
# COMPACT_ATOMS: atom_id res chain seq x y z
N MET A 1 -12.93 -13.59 4.53
CA MET A 1 -12.69 -12.21 5.02
C MET A 1 -11.64 -11.47 4.20
N TYR A 2 -10.40 -11.98 4.07
CA TYR A 2 -9.32 -11.28 3.34
C TYR A 2 -9.65 -10.83 1.90
N ARG A 3 -10.33 -11.63 1.08
CA ARG A 3 -10.71 -11.20 -0.29
C ARG A 3 -11.66 -10.02 -0.29
N LEU A 4 -12.68 -10.03 0.57
CA LEU A 4 -13.63 -8.92 0.72
C LEU A 4 -12.91 -7.67 1.23
N VAL A 5 -12.06 -7.82 2.25
CA VAL A 5 -11.30 -6.70 2.79
C VAL A 5 -10.28 -6.18 1.76
N SER A 6 -9.69 -7.02 0.92
CA SER A 6 -8.82 -6.57 -0.18
C SER A 6 -9.55 -5.78 -1.25
N LEU A 7 -10.76 -6.20 -1.62
CA LEU A 7 -11.60 -5.41 -2.53
C LEU A 7 -11.97 -4.07 -1.89
N LEU A 8 -12.39 -4.09 -0.62
CA LEU A 8 -12.70 -2.89 0.15
C LEU A 8 -11.48 -1.95 0.24
N SER A 9 -10.30 -2.47 0.54
CA SER A 9 -9.05 -1.70 0.61
C SER A 9 -8.70 -1.05 -0.72
N MET A 10 -8.90 -1.73 -1.86
CA MET A 10 -8.67 -1.13 -3.19
C MET A 10 -9.65 -0.01 -3.48
N ILE A 11 -10.93 -0.20 -3.17
CA ILE A 11 -11.97 0.82 -3.33
C ILE A 11 -11.63 2.03 -2.46
N LEU A 12 -11.42 1.82 -1.16
CA LEU A 12 -11.09 2.88 -0.21
C LEU A 12 -9.84 3.64 -0.63
N ARG A 13 -8.78 2.93 -1.07
CA ARG A 13 -7.58 3.60 -1.57
C ARG A 13 -7.91 4.55 -2.73
N THR A 14 -8.66 4.06 -3.71
CA THR A 14 -8.94 4.78 -4.96
C THR A 14 -9.75 6.06 -4.72
N PHE A 15 -10.67 6.03 -3.75
CA PHE A 15 -11.53 7.19 -3.45
C PHE A 15 -10.98 8.11 -2.34
N MET A 16 -10.14 7.61 -1.44
CA MET A 16 -9.62 8.41 -0.31
C MET A 16 -8.30 9.10 -0.60
N PHE A 17 -7.48 8.55 -1.49
CA PHE A 17 -6.13 9.07 -1.75
C PHE A 17 -6.00 9.54 -3.18
N SER A 18 -5.25 10.63 -3.37
CA SER A 18 -4.86 11.04 -4.71
C SER A 18 -3.96 10.00 -5.36
N ASN A 19 -3.98 9.95 -6.68
CA ASN A 19 -3.20 8.99 -7.43
C ASN A 19 -1.70 9.39 -7.44
N PRO A 20 -0.80 8.56 -6.88
CA PRO A 20 0.63 8.88 -6.79
C PRO A 20 1.35 8.77 -8.14
N PHE A 21 0.68 8.32 -9.20
CA PHE A 21 1.28 8.14 -10.53
C PHE A 21 0.79 9.15 -11.56
N THR A 22 -0.10 10.10 -11.21
CA THR A 22 -0.63 11.07 -12.17
C THR A 22 0.48 11.85 -12.87
N ARG A 23 1.42 12.41 -12.10
CA ARG A 23 2.57 13.15 -12.65
C ARG A 23 3.45 12.29 -13.57
N TYR A 24 3.59 11.00 -13.30
CA TYR A 24 4.33 10.09 -14.16
C TYR A 24 3.73 10.02 -15.56
N PHE A 25 2.42 9.78 -15.65
CA PHE A 25 1.72 9.64 -16.92
C PHE A 25 1.60 10.97 -17.67
N GLU A 26 1.40 12.08 -16.95
CA GLU A 26 1.43 13.43 -17.54
C GLU A 26 2.78 13.69 -18.22
N LEU A 27 3.90 13.41 -17.54
CA LEU A 27 5.24 13.60 -18.10
C LEU A 27 5.54 12.60 -19.23
N ALA A 28 5.20 11.33 -19.06
CA ALA A 28 5.49 10.28 -20.04
C ALA A 28 4.71 10.47 -21.35
N LEU A 29 3.51 11.07 -21.29
CA LEU A 29 2.62 11.25 -22.44
C LEU A 29 2.56 12.70 -22.96
N ALA A 30 3.28 13.63 -22.35
CA ALA A 30 3.21 15.07 -22.64
C ALA A 30 3.32 15.41 -24.14
N ASN A 31 4.21 14.73 -24.86
CA ASN A 31 4.47 14.96 -26.29
C ASN A 31 3.83 13.91 -27.21
N SER A 32 2.81 13.22 -26.73
CA SER A 32 2.11 12.17 -27.48
C SER A 32 0.68 12.58 -27.83
N ILE A 33 0.07 11.87 -28.79
CA ILE A 33 -1.36 12.00 -29.11
C ILE A 33 -2.29 11.68 -27.93
N PHE A 34 -1.77 11.03 -26.88
CA PHE A 34 -2.50 10.62 -25.69
C PHE A 34 -2.36 11.61 -24.52
N SER A 35 -1.77 12.79 -24.73
CA SER A 35 -1.54 13.79 -23.68
C SER A 35 -2.82 14.18 -22.94
N THR A 36 -3.93 14.35 -23.66
CA THR A 36 -5.26 14.68 -23.09
C THR A 36 -5.90 13.55 -22.29
N THR A 37 -5.45 12.31 -22.49
CA THR A 37 -5.95 11.10 -21.80
C THR A 37 -5.01 10.60 -20.70
N SER A 38 -3.93 11.31 -20.42
CA SER A 38 -2.88 10.93 -19.46
C SER A 38 -3.42 10.65 -18.04
N THR A 39 -4.37 11.48 -17.57
CA THR A 39 -5.02 11.30 -16.26
C THR A 39 -5.87 10.03 -16.20
N VAL A 40 -6.58 9.69 -17.28
CA VAL A 40 -7.38 8.46 -17.37
C VAL A 40 -6.49 7.22 -17.32
N PHE A 41 -5.36 7.24 -18.03
CA PHE A 41 -4.36 6.16 -17.96
C PHE A 41 -3.78 6.02 -16.56
N ALA A 42 -3.50 7.14 -15.88
CA ALA A 42 -3.02 7.12 -14.51
C ALA A 42 -4.04 6.47 -13.57
N GLU A 43 -5.33 6.82 -13.66
CA GLU A 43 -6.37 6.24 -12.81
C GLU A 43 -6.54 4.74 -13.03
N TYR A 44 -6.55 4.31 -14.30
CA TYR A 44 -6.62 2.89 -14.63
C TYR A 44 -5.42 2.12 -14.08
N PHE A 45 -4.21 2.67 -14.24
CA PHE A 45 -2.99 2.08 -13.68
C PHE A 45 -3.02 2.03 -12.15
N ASN A 46 -3.48 3.09 -11.49
CA ASN A 46 -3.58 3.16 -10.04
C ASN A 46 -4.57 2.13 -9.48
N PHE A 47 -5.71 1.94 -10.13
CA PHE A 47 -6.70 0.94 -9.72
C PHE A 47 -6.20 -0.49 -9.95
N THR A 48 -5.69 -0.79 -11.15
CA THR A 48 -5.32 -2.16 -11.54
C THR A 48 -3.97 -2.60 -10.98
N VAL A 49 -2.92 -1.81 -11.23
CA VAL A 49 -1.55 -2.14 -10.86
C VAL A 49 -1.23 -1.59 -9.48
N GLY A 50 -1.52 -0.31 -9.23
CA GLY A 50 -1.21 0.34 -7.95
C GLY A 50 -1.90 -0.33 -6.76
N GLY A 51 -3.23 -0.47 -6.81
CA GLY A 51 -4.03 -1.09 -5.76
C GLY A 51 -3.74 -2.58 -5.59
N GLY A 52 -3.66 -3.31 -6.71
CA GLY A 52 -3.37 -4.75 -6.71
C GLY A 52 -1.99 -5.07 -6.13
N VAL A 53 -0.93 -4.41 -6.61
CA VAL A 53 0.43 -4.60 -6.11
C VAL A 53 0.55 -4.20 -4.64
N LEU A 54 -0.09 -3.09 -4.23
CA LEU A 54 -0.05 -2.67 -2.84
C LEU A 54 -0.71 -3.71 -1.91
N CYS A 55 -1.86 -4.25 -2.31
CA CYS A 55 -2.54 -5.33 -1.61
C CYS A 55 -1.63 -6.56 -1.45
N LEU A 56 -0.94 -6.96 -2.52
CA LEU A 56 0.00 -8.08 -2.52
C LEU A 56 1.20 -7.84 -1.59
N ILE A 57 1.71 -6.62 -1.52
CA ILE A 57 2.81 -6.24 -0.60
C ILE A 57 2.34 -6.22 0.86
N CYS A 58 1.12 -5.76 1.12
CA CYS A 58 0.58 -5.64 2.48
C CYS A 58 0.16 -6.98 3.09
N TYR A 59 -0.19 -7.97 2.26
CA TYR A 59 -0.58 -9.30 2.74
C TYR A 59 0.51 -9.99 3.59
N PRO A 60 1.78 -10.13 3.12
CA PRO A 60 2.84 -10.72 3.92
C PRO A 60 3.24 -9.87 5.13
N LEU A 61 3.05 -8.53 5.10
CA LEU A 61 3.30 -7.68 6.26
C LEU A 61 2.44 -8.09 7.46
N VAL A 62 1.17 -8.42 7.23
CA VAL A 62 0.28 -8.90 8.29
C VAL A 62 0.71 -10.29 8.79
N GLY A 63 1.20 -11.14 7.88
CA GLY A 63 1.76 -12.46 8.21
C GLY A 63 3.01 -12.40 9.10
N ILE A 64 3.65 -11.23 9.24
CA ILE A 64 4.72 -11.03 10.23
C ILE A 64 4.14 -11.07 11.65
N VAL A 65 2.96 -10.52 11.86
CA VAL A 65 2.36 -10.37 13.20
C VAL A 65 1.46 -11.55 13.55
N TYR A 66 0.64 -12.02 12.61
CA TYR A 66 -0.33 -13.09 12.84
C TYR A 66 -0.05 -14.29 11.93
N ASP A 67 -0.03 -15.48 12.54
CA ASP A 67 0.03 -16.72 11.78
C ASP A 67 -1.31 -16.97 11.06
N ARG A 68 -1.29 -17.74 9.97
CA ARG A 68 -2.51 -18.00 9.19
C ARG A 68 -3.55 -18.69 10.05
N GLY A 69 -4.73 -18.09 10.16
CA GLY A 69 -5.86 -18.61 10.92
C GLY A 69 -5.87 -18.24 12.40
N GLU A 70 -4.81 -17.59 12.92
CA GLU A 70 -4.70 -17.21 14.33
C GLU A 70 -5.77 -16.18 14.74
N ALA A 71 -5.92 -15.09 13.97
CA ALA A 71 -6.88 -14.04 14.27
C ALA A 71 -7.48 -13.46 12.96
N PRO A 72 -8.51 -14.10 12.37
CA PRO A 72 -9.00 -13.74 11.03
C PRO A 72 -9.61 -12.33 10.96
N ALA A 73 -10.30 -11.87 12.01
CA ALA A 73 -10.87 -10.54 12.08
C ALA A 73 -9.81 -9.46 12.29
N ILE A 74 -8.99 -9.60 13.34
CA ILE A 74 -7.93 -8.62 13.71
C ILE A 74 -6.86 -8.56 12.62
N GLY A 75 -6.46 -9.69 12.05
CA GLY A 75 -5.53 -9.75 10.92
C GLY A 75 -6.08 -9.06 9.67
N SER A 76 -7.39 -9.16 9.42
CA SER A 76 -8.04 -8.45 8.30
C SER A 76 -8.09 -6.93 8.54
N ILE A 77 -8.32 -6.48 9.78
CA ILE A 77 -8.27 -5.06 10.15
C ILE A 77 -6.83 -4.53 9.98
N LEU A 78 -5.84 -5.26 10.50
CA LEU A 78 -4.43 -4.90 10.34
C LEU A 78 -4.03 -4.82 8.86
N TYR A 79 -4.56 -5.71 8.03
CA TYR A 79 -4.38 -5.66 6.58
C TYR A 79 -4.95 -4.40 5.96
N LEU A 80 -6.18 -4.02 6.29
CA LEU A 80 -6.79 -2.78 5.82
C LEU A 80 -5.95 -1.57 6.22
N VAL A 81 -5.55 -1.50 7.50
CA VAL A 81 -4.69 -0.42 8.01
C VAL A 81 -3.36 -0.38 7.26
N ALA A 82 -2.72 -1.53 7.04
CA ALA A 82 -1.46 -1.61 6.29
C ALA A 82 -1.62 -1.06 4.86
N VAL A 83 -2.72 -1.39 4.16
CA VAL A 83 -2.98 -0.86 2.81
C VAL A 83 -3.22 0.66 2.84
N LEU A 84 -3.98 1.18 3.80
CA LEU A 84 -4.24 2.62 3.91
C LEU A 84 -2.96 3.41 4.24
N VAL A 85 -2.17 2.94 5.22
CA VAL A 85 -0.90 3.56 5.60
C VAL A 85 0.09 3.56 4.43
N ASN A 86 0.23 2.43 3.74
CA ASN A 86 1.14 2.35 2.60
C ASN A 86 0.65 3.15 1.38
N SER A 87 -0.66 3.32 1.20
CA SER A 87 -1.22 4.23 0.20
C SER A 87 -0.86 5.68 0.52
N GLN A 88 -1.05 6.10 1.78
CA GLN A 88 -0.70 7.45 2.23
C GLN A 88 0.80 7.73 2.11
N ILE A 89 1.65 6.76 2.47
CA ILE A 89 3.11 6.87 2.31
C ILE A 89 3.48 7.07 0.84
N LEU A 90 2.89 6.29 -0.07
CA LEU A 90 3.18 6.37 -1.49
C LEU A 90 2.79 7.74 -2.07
N VAL A 91 1.63 8.27 -1.66
CA VAL A 91 1.16 9.61 -2.03
C VAL A 91 2.06 10.70 -1.46
N TRP A 92 2.45 10.57 -0.20
CA TRP A 92 3.34 11.53 0.44
C TRP A 92 4.70 11.59 -0.24
N ILE A 93 5.30 10.43 -0.56
CA ILE A 93 6.55 10.35 -1.33
C ILE A 93 6.37 11.04 -2.68
N SER A 94 5.33 10.67 -3.44
CA SER A 94 5.04 11.25 -4.76
C SER A 94 4.92 12.77 -4.70
N ASN A 95 4.18 13.31 -3.74
CA ASN A 95 3.94 14.75 -3.62
C ASN A 95 5.18 15.52 -3.13
N SER A 96 6.06 14.87 -2.37
CA SER A 96 7.31 15.48 -1.87
C SER A 96 8.39 15.66 -2.95
N MET A 97 8.22 15.03 -4.11
CA MET A 97 9.19 15.14 -5.20
C MET A 97 9.01 16.44 -5.97
N ILE A 98 10.11 17.19 -6.07
CA ILE A 98 10.20 18.40 -6.92
C ILE A 98 10.18 17.99 -8.39
N GLU A 99 11.07 17.06 -8.76
CA GLU A 99 11.07 16.40 -10.07
C GLU A 99 10.61 14.95 -9.90
N PHE A 100 9.57 14.56 -10.64
CA PHE A 100 9.03 13.21 -10.50
C PHE A 100 10.00 12.17 -11.08
N ASN A 101 10.52 11.29 -10.23
CA ASN A 101 11.38 10.19 -10.62
C ASN A 101 10.83 8.86 -10.09
N ILE A 102 10.39 8.00 -11.01
CA ILE A 102 9.79 6.71 -10.66
C ILE A 102 10.75 5.78 -9.91
N LYS A 103 12.05 5.82 -10.22
CA LYS A 103 13.06 4.98 -9.54
C LYS A 103 13.25 5.42 -8.09
N GLU A 104 13.31 6.73 -7.86
CA GLU A 104 13.42 7.30 -6.52
C GLU A 104 12.16 7.02 -5.69
N LEU A 105 10.98 7.07 -6.32
CA LEU A 105 9.70 6.75 -5.69
C LEU A 105 9.69 5.31 -5.18
N PHE A 106 10.05 4.34 -6.02
CA PHE A 106 10.12 2.95 -5.59
C PHE A 106 11.18 2.74 -4.52
N LEU A 107 12.36 3.35 -4.64
CA LEU A 107 13.44 3.20 -3.66
C LEU A 107 13.02 3.71 -2.27
N LYS A 108 12.44 4.91 -2.19
CA LYS A 108 11.91 5.47 -0.93
C LYS A 108 10.78 4.63 -0.37
N PHE A 109 9.89 4.14 -1.22
CA PHE A 109 8.77 3.29 -0.81
C PHE A 109 9.26 1.96 -0.21
N PHE A 110 10.18 1.26 -0.89
CA PHE A 110 10.74 0.01 -0.38
C PHE A 110 11.55 0.21 0.92
N PHE A 111 12.27 1.31 1.04
CA PHE A 111 12.95 1.66 2.29
C PHE A 111 11.97 1.80 3.46
N LEU A 112 10.83 2.47 3.27
CA LEU A 112 9.81 2.60 4.31
C LEU A 112 9.09 1.28 4.61
N ILE A 113 8.85 0.42 3.60
CA ILE A 113 8.35 -0.95 3.81
C ILE A 113 9.32 -1.74 4.68
N PHE A 114 10.63 -1.63 4.43
CA PHE A 114 11.65 -2.29 5.24
C PHE A 114 11.60 -1.83 6.71
N LEU A 115 11.43 -0.53 6.96
CA LEU A 115 11.23 -0.02 8.33
C LEU A 115 9.94 -0.57 8.96
N GLN A 116 8.83 -0.67 8.20
CA GLN A 116 7.60 -1.28 8.69
C GLN A 116 7.80 -2.74 9.09
N VAL A 117 8.58 -3.52 8.33
CA VAL A 117 8.91 -4.90 8.70
C VAL A 117 9.59 -4.97 10.06
N ILE A 118 10.53 -4.05 10.36
CA ILE A 118 11.19 -3.98 11.66
C ILE A 118 10.18 -3.70 12.77
N VAL A 119 9.31 -2.70 12.58
CA VAL A 119 8.26 -2.34 13.56
C VAL A 119 7.30 -3.51 13.80
N LEU A 120 6.84 -4.19 12.74
CA LEU A 120 5.94 -5.33 12.84
C LEU A 120 6.60 -6.53 13.54
N LYS A 121 7.91 -6.75 13.35
CA LYS A 121 8.66 -7.76 14.12
C LYS A 121 8.73 -7.42 15.60
N ILE A 122 8.92 -6.16 15.95
CA ILE A 122 8.89 -5.70 17.35
C ILE A 122 7.49 -5.95 17.95
N ILE A 123 6.42 -5.62 17.22
CA ILE A 123 5.04 -5.91 17.64
C ILE A 123 4.83 -7.41 17.86
N ARG A 124 5.30 -8.26 16.93
CA ARG A 124 5.23 -9.73 17.08
C ARG A 124 5.97 -10.18 18.34
N TYR A 125 7.18 -9.68 18.58
CA TYR A 125 7.96 -10.00 19.78
C TYR A 125 7.20 -9.69 21.06
N PHE A 126 6.58 -8.50 21.16
CA PHE A 126 5.75 -8.15 22.31
C PHE A 126 4.50 -9.03 22.43
N LYS A 127 3.82 -9.33 21.32
CA LYS A 127 2.68 -10.26 21.29
C LYS A 127 3.06 -11.62 21.91
N ASP A 128 4.22 -12.15 21.51
CA ASP A 128 4.73 -13.44 21.96
C ASP A 128 5.17 -13.40 23.43
N CYS A 129 5.83 -12.32 23.88
CA CYS A 129 6.26 -12.14 25.28
C CYS A 129 5.09 -12.03 26.26
N PHE A 130 3.99 -11.37 25.89
CA PHE A 130 2.86 -11.13 26.79
C PHE A 130 1.77 -12.22 26.75
N GLN A 131 2.02 -13.35 26.07
CA GLN A 131 1.07 -14.46 25.95
C GLN A 131 -0.36 -14.03 25.53
N LEU A 132 -0.47 -12.96 24.72
CA LEU A 132 -1.76 -12.55 24.12
C LEU A 132 -2.32 -13.61 23.14
N LYS A 133 -1.61 -14.73 22.96
CA LYS A 133 -1.99 -15.91 22.19
C LYS A 133 -3.32 -16.56 22.61
N TYR A 134 -3.88 -16.22 23.78
CA TYR A 134 -5.05 -16.91 24.36
C TYR A 134 -6.26 -16.01 24.64
N LEU A 135 -6.31 -14.78 24.13
CA LEU A 135 -7.40 -13.83 24.45
C LEU A 135 -8.54 -13.76 23.42
N TYR A 136 -8.56 -14.63 22.40
CA TYR A 136 -9.67 -14.75 21.45
C TYR A 136 -9.88 -16.20 21.01
#